data_AF-A0A3D4UI03-F1
#
_entry.id   AF-A0A3D4UI03-F1
#
_cell.length_a   1.000
_cell.length_b   1.000
_cell.length_c   1.000
_cell.angle_alpha   90.00
_cell.angle_beta   90.00
_cell.angle_gamma   90.00
#
_symmetry.space_group_name_H-M   'P 1'
#
loop_
_entity.id
_entity.type
_entity.pdbx_description
1 polymer ?
#
loop_
_entity_poly.entity_id
_entity_poly.type
_entity_poly.pdbx_seq_one_letter_code
_entity_poly.pdbx_strand_id
1 'polypeptide(L)'
;RFAGIDPHDYLEIDPPHAAPLIEGVLIHESFPTFAQHLENARRLSLVSAQSMHAAGKRSSPIKLMTSPPGAFIKQLLLKGSWRDGYAGWLCAATSAAASLMKHMMLYEMQHDRD
;
A
#
# COMPACT_ATOMS: atom_id res chain seq x y z
N ARG A 1 -6.86 13.93 -19.26
CA ARG A 1 -7.11 14.43 -17.89
C ARG A 1 -6.88 13.31 -16.87
N PHE A 2 -6.31 13.59 -15.70
CA PHE A 2 -6.23 12.60 -14.62
C PHE A 2 -7.55 12.55 -13.84
N ALA A 3 -8.03 11.34 -13.54
CA ALA A 3 -9.26 11.05 -12.81
C ALA A 3 -9.01 9.89 -11.83
N GLY A 4 -9.99 9.54 -10.98
CA GLY A 4 -9.87 8.46 -9.99
C GLY A 4 -9.63 8.93 -8.55
N ILE A 5 -9.23 8.01 -7.67
CA ILE A 5 -9.04 8.24 -6.22
C ILE A 5 -7.63 7.81 -5.87
N ASP A 6 -6.81 8.65 -5.23
CA ASP A 6 -5.45 8.27 -4.78
C ASP A 6 -5.50 7.00 -3.90
N PRO A 7 -4.77 5.90 -4.25
CA PRO A 7 -3.73 5.77 -5.29
C PRO A 7 -4.16 5.08 -6.60
N HIS A 8 -5.47 4.88 -6.80
CA HIS A 8 -6.09 4.32 -8.01
C HIS A 8 -6.52 5.41 -9.00
N ASP A 9 -5.62 6.34 -9.31
CA ASP A 9 -5.83 7.31 -10.38
C ASP A 9 -5.61 6.69 -11.77
N TYR A 10 -6.24 7.28 -12.77
CA TYR A 10 -6.13 6.86 -14.18
C TYR A 10 -6.14 8.09 -15.10
N LEU A 11 -5.53 7.92 -16.27
CA LEU A 11 -5.49 8.95 -17.30
C LEU A 11 -6.62 8.72 -18.31
N GLU A 12 -7.57 9.64 -18.37
CA GLU A 12 -8.54 9.70 -19.46
C GLU A 12 -7.95 10.48 -20.62
N ILE A 13 -7.89 9.86 -21.80
CA ILE A 13 -7.37 10.45 -23.03
C ILE A 13 -8.54 10.70 -23.97
N ASP A 14 -8.71 11.95 -24.41
CA ASP A 14 -9.71 12.26 -25.41
C ASP A 14 -9.31 11.63 -26.75
N PRO A 15 -10.26 11.04 -27.52
CA PRO A 15 -9.97 10.33 -28.77
C PRO A 15 -9.03 11.04 -29.76
N PRO A 16 -9.14 12.37 -30.02
CA PRO A 16 -8.22 13.05 -30.94
C PRO A 16 -6.76 13.14 -30.45
N HIS A 17 -6.48 12.80 -29.19
CA HIS A 17 -5.14 12.81 -28.59
C HIS A 17 -4.64 11.39 -28.24
N ALA A 18 -5.35 10.34 -28.65
CA ALA A 18 -4.90 8.97 -28.46
C ALA A 18 -3.69 8.69 -29.34
N ALA A 19 -2.51 8.52 -28.71
CA ALA A 19 -1.30 8.11 -29.40
C ALA A 19 -1.38 6.62 -29.82
N PRO A 20 -0.77 6.23 -30.95
CA PRO A 20 -0.69 4.82 -31.31
C PRO A 20 0.11 4.03 -30.26
N LEU A 21 -0.30 2.78 -30.02
CA LEU A 21 0.45 1.84 -29.18
C LEU A 21 1.84 1.60 -29.79
N ILE A 22 2.88 1.73 -28.96
CA ILE A 22 4.26 1.48 -29.36
C ILE A 22 4.56 0.00 -29.13
N GLU A 23 5.13 -0.68 -30.12
CA GLU A 23 5.61 -2.05 -29.97
C GLU A 23 6.90 -2.07 -29.13
N GLY A 24 6.92 -2.88 -28.07
CA GLY A 24 8.09 -3.01 -27.19
C GLY A 24 7.78 -3.71 -25.86
N VAL A 25 8.80 -3.86 -25.03
CA VAL A 25 8.70 -4.38 -23.66
C VAL A 25 8.90 -3.23 -22.68
N LEU A 26 7.89 -2.98 -21.84
CA LEU A 26 8.03 -2.08 -20.70
C LEU A 26 8.50 -2.87 -19.48
N ILE A 27 9.74 -2.64 -19.03
CA ILE A 27 10.24 -3.22 -17.79
C ILE A 27 9.68 -2.40 -16.63
N HIS A 28 8.85 -3.02 -15.78
CA HIS A 28 8.25 -2.36 -14.63
C HIS A 28 9.03 -2.66 -13.35
N GLU A 29 10.18 -2.00 -13.19
CA GLU A 29 10.93 -1.99 -11.93
C GLU A 29 10.21 -1.07 -10.92
N SER A 30 9.46 -1.67 -9.98
CA SER A 30 8.64 -0.91 -9.03
C SER A 30 9.44 -0.06 -8.04
N PHE A 31 10.70 -0.41 -7.79
CA PHE A 31 11.62 0.32 -6.92
C PHE A 31 13.08 -0.10 -7.19
N PRO A 32 14.04 0.83 -7.14
CA PRO A 32 15.46 0.55 -7.37
C PRO A 32 16.19 0.01 -6.14
N THR A 33 15.65 0.23 -4.93
CA THR A 33 16.25 -0.25 -3.68
C THR A 33 15.20 -0.66 -2.66
N PHE A 34 15.57 -1.55 -1.74
CA PHE A 34 14.66 -1.96 -0.66
C PHE A 34 14.34 -0.82 0.32
N ALA A 35 15.26 0.13 0.51
CA ALA A 35 14.97 1.35 1.28
C ALA A 35 13.84 2.17 0.63
N GLN A 36 13.87 2.31 -0.70
CA GLN A 36 12.78 2.99 -1.42
C GLN A 36 11.48 2.18 -1.41
N HIS A 37 11.56 0.85 -1.41
CA HIS A 37 10.39 -0.01 -1.18
C HIS A 37 9.71 0.27 0.17
N LEU A 38 10.50 0.37 1.25
CA LEU A 38 9.98 0.68 2.59
C LEU A 38 9.38 2.09 2.67
N GLU A 39 10.04 3.08 2.05
CA GLU A 39 9.50 4.45 2.02
C GLU A 39 8.19 4.52 1.22
N ASN A 40 8.09 3.79 0.10
CA ASN A 40 6.85 3.67 -0.65
C ASN A 40 5.75 3.01 0.19
N ALA A 41 6.07 1.94 0.93
CA ALA A 41 5.13 1.28 1.83
C ALA A 41 4.63 2.26 2.91
N ARG A 42 5.53 3.06 3.51
CA ARG A 42 5.18 4.11 4.48
C ARG A 42 4.24 5.15 3.87
N ARG A 43 4.56 5.68 2.68
CA ARG A 43 3.74 6.66 1.96
C ARG A 43 2.33 6.13 1.68
N LEU A 44 2.23 4.89 1.16
CA LEU A 44 0.93 4.27 0.88
C LEU A 44 0.14 3.97 2.15
N SER A 45 0.80 3.58 3.24
CA SER A 45 0.14 3.43 4.54
C SER A 45 -0.47 4.75 5.04
N LEU A 46 0.18 5.89 4.80
CA LEU A 46 -0.34 7.21 5.15
C LEU A 46 -1.58 7.55 4.32
N VAL A 47 -1.51 7.40 3.00
CA VAL A 47 -2.67 7.61 2.10
C VAL A 47 -3.85 6.73 2.51
N SER A 48 -3.58 5.46 2.85
CA SER A 48 -4.60 4.53 3.32
C SER A 48 -5.21 4.97 4.67
N ALA A 49 -4.39 5.44 5.61
CA ALA A 49 -4.86 5.97 6.89
C ALA A 49 -5.76 7.20 6.70
N GLN A 50 -5.34 8.16 5.88
CA GLN A 50 -6.12 9.37 5.56
C GLN A 50 -7.46 9.01 4.89
N SER A 51 -7.44 8.08 3.93
CA SER A 51 -8.65 7.60 3.25
C SER A 51 -9.59 6.90 4.22
N MET A 52 -9.07 6.05 5.11
CA MET A 52 -9.86 5.40 6.15
C MET A 52 -10.48 6.43 7.11
N HIS A 53 -9.71 7.43 7.52
CA HIS A 53 -10.17 8.50 8.39
C HIS A 53 -11.30 9.32 7.74
N ALA A 54 -11.12 9.74 6.48
CA ALA A 54 -12.13 10.45 5.70
C ALA A 54 -13.42 9.63 5.52
N ALA A 55 -13.29 8.30 5.39
CA ALA A 55 -14.43 7.37 5.32
C ALA A 55 -15.05 7.04 6.69
N GLY A 56 -14.66 7.71 7.78
CA GLY A 56 -15.16 7.49 9.14
C GLY A 56 -14.75 6.14 9.75
N LYS A 57 -13.80 5.41 9.16
CA LYS A 57 -13.29 4.15 9.71
C LYS A 57 -12.37 4.44 10.88
N ARG A 58 -12.35 3.53 11.86
CA ARG A 58 -11.48 3.67 13.02
C ARG A 58 -10.45 2.58 13.28
N SER A 59 -9.27 2.99 13.79
CA SER A 59 -8.29 2.13 14.42
C SER A 59 -8.66 1.89 15.89
N SER A 60 -7.97 0.96 16.53
CA SER A 60 -8.11 0.67 17.96
C SER A 60 -6.84 -0.03 18.46
N PRO A 61 -6.58 -0.08 19.78
CA PRO A 61 -5.43 -0.80 20.33
C PRO A 61 -5.40 -2.27 19.90
N ILE A 62 -6.56 -2.91 19.83
CA ILE A 62 -6.70 -4.29 19.33
C ILE A 62 -6.23 -4.39 17.88
N LYS A 63 -6.61 -3.44 17.00
CA LYS A 63 -6.16 -3.45 15.59
C LYS A 63 -4.67 -3.19 15.47
N LEU A 64 -4.07 -2.35 16.32
CA LEU A 64 -2.62 -2.15 16.34
C LEU A 64 -1.88 -3.45 16.65
N MET A 65 -2.39 -4.26 17.59
CA MET A 65 -1.77 -5.54 17.96
C MET A 65 -2.04 -6.66 16.97
N THR A 66 -3.26 -6.74 16.41
CA THR A 66 -3.70 -7.88 15.59
C THR A 66 -3.49 -7.69 14.09
N SER A 67 -3.48 -6.45 13.59
CA SER A 67 -3.36 -6.19 12.15
C SER A 67 -1.97 -6.53 11.57
N PRO A 68 -0.84 -6.37 12.28
CA PRO A 68 0.46 -6.77 11.74
C PRO A 68 0.64 -8.30 11.62
N PRO A 69 0.40 -9.12 12.67
CA PRO A 69 0.53 -10.57 12.53
C PRO A 69 -0.50 -11.14 11.56
N GLY A 70 -1.73 -10.57 11.53
CA GLY A 70 -2.73 -10.94 10.53
C GLY A 70 -2.27 -10.69 9.09
N ALA A 71 -1.67 -9.54 8.82
CA ALA A 71 -1.12 -9.24 7.49
C ALA A 71 0.08 -10.13 7.13
N PHE A 72 0.96 -10.40 8.09
CA PHE A 72 2.11 -11.28 7.93
C PHE A 72 1.68 -12.71 7.58
N ILE A 73 0.82 -13.32 8.40
CA ILE A 73 0.32 -14.69 8.21
C ILE A 73 -0.43 -14.80 6.88
N LYS A 74 -1.23 -13.79 6.53
CA LYS A 74 -1.92 -13.75 5.23
C LYS A 74 -0.93 -13.76 4.06
N GLN A 75 0.13 -12.95 4.11
CA GLN A 75 1.12 -12.93 3.03
C GLN A 75 1.94 -14.21 2.98
N LEU A 76 2.46 -14.62 4.13
CA LEU A 76 3.34 -15.77 4.21
C LEU A 76 2.57 -17.04 3.84
N LEU A 77 1.52 -17.39 4.58
CA LEU A 77 0.84 -18.69 4.44
C LEU A 77 -0.24 -18.67 3.35
N LEU A 78 -1.18 -17.72 3.41
CA LEU A 78 -2.34 -17.75 2.51
C LEU A 78 -1.99 -17.37 1.07
N LYS A 79 -1.08 -16.41 0.89
CA LYS A 79 -0.56 -16.03 -0.43
C LYS A 79 0.68 -16.83 -0.82
N GLY A 80 1.20 -17.65 0.07
CA GLY A 80 2.31 -18.56 -0.21
C GLY A 80 3.63 -17.83 -0.50
N SER A 81 3.86 -16.61 0.04
CA SER A 81 5.10 -15.88 -0.26
C SER A 81 6.34 -16.62 0.23
N TRP A 82 6.22 -17.54 1.20
CA TRP A 82 7.34 -18.39 1.62
C TRP A 82 8.01 -19.16 0.47
N ARG A 83 7.28 -19.40 -0.63
CA ARG A 83 7.77 -20.07 -1.84
C ARG A 83 8.82 -19.25 -2.60
N ASP A 84 8.81 -17.93 -2.40
CA ASP A 84 9.75 -16.99 -3.03
C ASP A 84 11.06 -16.85 -2.22
N GLY A 85 11.25 -17.72 -1.21
CA GLY A 85 12.42 -17.69 -0.34
C GLY A 85 12.54 -16.39 0.44
N TYR A 86 13.76 -15.87 0.58
CA TYR A 86 14.05 -14.66 1.36
C TYR A 86 13.23 -13.43 0.91
N ALA A 87 13.02 -13.24 -0.39
CA ALA A 87 12.22 -12.14 -0.92
C ALA A 87 10.76 -12.20 -0.44
N GLY A 88 10.21 -13.41 -0.35
CA GLY A 88 8.88 -13.66 0.17
C GLY A 88 8.70 -13.33 1.65
N TRP A 89 9.73 -13.58 2.46
CA TRP A 89 9.78 -13.16 3.86
C TRP A 89 9.84 -11.64 3.99
N LEU A 90 10.66 -10.96 3.18
CA LEU A 90 10.72 -9.50 3.13
C LEU A 90 9.37 -8.88 2.72
N CYS A 91 8.68 -9.47 1.76
CA CYS A 91 7.35 -9.04 1.32
C CYS A 91 6.31 -9.18 2.45
N ALA A 92 6.30 -10.32 3.16
CA ALA A 92 5.42 -10.54 4.30
C ALA A 92 5.71 -9.56 5.46
N ALA A 93 6.99 -9.34 5.78
CA ALA A 93 7.42 -8.39 6.81
C ALA A 93 7.04 -6.94 6.45
N THR A 94 7.27 -6.52 5.21
CA THR A 94 6.89 -5.18 4.74
C THR A 94 5.38 -4.99 4.79
N SER A 95 4.60 -6.02 4.44
CA SER A 95 3.14 -5.96 4.54
C SER A 95 2.65 -5.84 5.98
N ALA A 96 3.30 -6.51 6.93
CA ALA A 96 3.00 -6.39 8.35
C ALA A 96 3.31 -4.97 8.86
N ALA A 97 4.48 -4.43 8.51
CA ALA A 97 4.89 -3.07 8.84
C ALA A 97 3.93 -2.03 8.25
N ALA A 98 3.55 -2.18 6.98
CA ALA A 98 2.60 -1.29 6.32
C ALA A 98 1.22 -1.31 7.01
N SER A 99 0.76 -2.48 7.43
CA SER A 99 -0.48 -2.65 8.19
C SER A 99 -0.41 -1.92 9.54
N LEU A 100 0.71 -2.08 10.26
CA LEU A 100 0.96 -1.38 11.53
C LEU A 100 0.97 0.14 11.34
N MET A 101 1.81 0.65 10.44
CA MET A 101 1.96 2.09 10.17
C MET A 101 0.62 2.73 9.83
N LYS A 102 -0.17 2.10 8.96
CA LYS A 102 -1.52 2.56 8.60
C LYS A 102 -2.40 2.69 9.85
N HIS A 103 -2.42 1.68 10.71
CA HIS A 103 -3.24 1.70 11.92
C HIS A 103 -2.73 2.65 13.00
N MET A 104 -1.42 2.91 13.07
CA MET A 104 -0.81 3.92 13.95
C MET A 104 -1.21 5.33 13.53
N MET A 105 -0.97 5.70 12.27
CA MET A 105 -1.33 7.02 11.74
C MET A 105 -2.84 7.26 11.79
N LEU A 106 -3.65 6.24 11.51
CA LEU A 106 -5.11 6.34 11.66
C LEU A 106 -5.52 6.54 13.13
N TYR A 107 -4.81 5.91 14.08
CA TYR A 107 -5.09 6.09 15.50
C TYR A 107 -4.70 7.49 15.98
N GLU A 108 -3.56 8.01 15.55
CA GLU A 108 -3.12 9.38 15.81
C GLU A 108 -4.14 10.42 15.30
N MET A 109 -4.54 10.34 14.02
CA MET A 109 -5.54 11.24 13.43
C MET A 109 -6.89 11.27 14.16
N GLN A 110 -7.23 10.20 14.88
CA GLN A 110 -8.47 10.12 15.66
C GLN A 110 -8.43 10.86 16.98
N HIS A 111 -7.24 11.00 17.56
CA HIS A 111 -7.03 11.57 18.88
C HIS A 111 -6.37 12.95 18.82
N ASP A 112 -5.76 13.33 17.69
CA ASP A 112 -5.25 14.69 17.41
C ASP A 112 -6.35 15.76 17.23
N ARG A 113 -7.63 15.40 17.39
CA ARG A 113 -8.78 16.32 17.35
C ARG A 113 -9.39 16.61 18.73
N ASP A 114 -8.76 16.15 19.81
CA ASP A 114 -9.05 16.55 21.19
C ASP A 114 -8.10 17.66 21.65
#